data_AF-A0A1A7R731-F1
#
_entry.id   AF-A0A1A7R731-F1
#
_cell.length_a   1.000
_cell.length_b   1.000
_cell.length_c   1.000
_cell.angle_alpha   90.00
_cell.angle_beta   90.00
_cell.angle_gamma   90.00
#
_symmetry.space_group_name_H-M   'P 1'
#
loop_
_entity.id
_entity.type
_entity.pdbx_description
1 polymer ?
#
loop_
_entity_poly.entity_id
_entity_poly.type
_entity_poly.pdbx_seq_one_letter_code
_entity_poly.pdbx_strand_id
1 'polypeptide(L)'
;MKLSVVILSYNVRYFLELCIKSVQAAIADLDAEVIVVDNHSSDASCQMVKTLFPEITLIENKQNLGFSKGNNIGVTQANGEYICLLNPDTVVAEDTFKKTLAFAEVIPKMGILGCQLIDGRGQFLPESKRNIPTPIISIKKVLGFSSGYYAKHVSPSDIGEVDVLVGAFMILKKTVYQHVKGFDEDYFMYGEDIDLSYKVLKAGFQNFYFGEASIIHYKGESTLKDKTYAKRFYGAMQIFYNKHFKSNWAFDMMVWFGIRGSRLVLKTPKKVDKKTSGRILLSEHLDVNIKFPFKFEMAENLKTVAVNSQVIFDGNTMSYKQIIDDMISSDKKKFLTFRILPKNAQFIIGSDSSQQQGEVIVLPKLQ
;
A
#
# COMPACT_ATOMS: atom_id res chain seq x y z
N MET A 1 -5.26 -6.66 -23.56
CA MET A 1 -5.05 -6.17 -22.18
C MET A 1 -3.89 -6.91 -21.54
N LYS A 2 -2.79 -6.22 -21.23
CA LYS A 2 -1.63 -6.78 -20.53
C LYS A 2 -1.82 -6.80 -19.02
N LEU A 3 -2.34 -5.70 -18.45
CA LEU A 3 -2.44 -5.50 -17.01
C LEU A 3 -3.84 -5.00 -16.61
N SER A 4 -4.40 -5.54 -15.54
CA SER A 4 -5.51 -4.90 -14.82
C SER A 4 -5.06 -4.47 -13.43
N VAL A 5 -5.20 -3.19 -13.11
CA VAL A 5 -4.94 -2.67 -11.76
C VAL A 5 -6.25 -2.64 -10.99
N VAL A 6 -6.36 -3.47 -9.95
CA VAL A 6 -7.55 -3.60 -9.10
C VAL A 6 -7.29 -2.86 -7.79
N ILE A 7 -8.09 -1.83 -7.53
CA ILE A 7 -7.99 -0.95 -6.36
C ILE A 7 -9.24 -1.11 -5.51
N LEU A 8 -9.10 -1.66 -4.30
CA LEU A 8 -10.20 -1.74 -3.35
C LEU A 8 -10.23 -0.50 -2.43
N SER A 9 -11.27 0.31 -2.52
CA SER A 9 -11.40 1.57 -1.78
C SER A 9 -12.43 1.50 -0.63
N TYR A 10 -12.15 2.22 0.46
CA TYR A 10 -13.10 2.48 1.54
C TYR A 10 -12.75 3.79 2.29
N ASN A 11 -13.59 4.82 2.15
CA ASN A 11 -13.53 6.11 2.86
C ASN A 11 -12.18 6.85 2.78
N VAL A 12 -11.58 6.93 1.58
CA VAL A 12 -10.25 7.51 1.36
C VAL A 12 -10.17 8.37 0.10
N ARG A 13 -11.21 9.18 -0.17
CA ARG A 13 -11.35 9.98 -1.41
C ARG A 13 -10.08 10.65 -1.93
N TYR A 14 -9.32 11.34 -1.07
CA TYR A 14 -8.13 12.09 -1.52
C TYR A 14 -6.92 11.20 -1.82
N PHE A 15 -6.72 10.15 -1.03
CA PHE A 15 -5.68 9.16 -1.28
C PHE A 15 -6.00 8.35 -2.54
N LEU A 16 -7.26 7.96 -2.73
CA LEU A 16 -7.71 7.27 -3.92
C LEU A 16 -7.47 8.10 -5.19
N GLU A 17 -7.78 9.41 -5.17
CA GLU A 17 -7.50 10.28 -6.31
C GLU A 17 -6.01 10.34 -6.64
N LEU A 18 -5.14 10.50 -5.64
CA LEU A 18 -3.69 10.48 -5.83
C LEU A 18 -3.21 9.12 -6.36
N CYS A 19 -3.72 8.01 -5.81
CA CYS A 19 -3.41 6.66 -6.26
C CYS A 19 -3.77 6.48 -7.74
N ILE A 20 -5.01 6.80 -8.13
CA ILE A 20 -5.46 6.71 -9.53
C ILE A 20 -4.59 7.56 -10.45
N LYS A 21 -4.29 8.82 -10.09
CA LYS A 21 -3.42 9.69 -10.91
C LYS A 21 -2.02 9.08 -11.10
N SER A 22 -1.46 8.47 -10.05
CA SER A 22 -0.16 7.80 -10.16
C SER A 22 -0.20 6.54 -11.03
N VAL A 23 -1.29 5.77 -10.93
CA VAL A 23 -1.51 4.58 -11.77
C VAL A 23 -1.66 5.00 -13.24
N GLN A 24 -2.47 6.00 -13.55
CA GLN A 24 -2.63 6.53 -14.91
C GLN A 24 -1.30 6.97 -15.52
N ALA A 25 -0.46 7.66 -14.74
CA ALA A 25 0.88 8.04 -15.20
C ALA A 25 1.76 6.81 -15.48
N ALA A 26 1.68 5.78 -14.63
CA ALA A 26 2.49 4.55 -14.75
C ALA A 26 1.99 3.56 -15.82
N ILE A 27 0.77 3.73 -16.33
CA ILE A 27 0.21 2.90 -17.41
C ILE A 27 0.08 3.64 -18.74
N ALA A 28 0.55 4.87 -18.86
CA ALA A 28 0.37 5.72 -20.05
C ALA A 28 0.79 5.01 -21.36
N ASP A 29 1.84 4.20 -21.31
CA ASP A 29 2.38 3.44 -22.45
C ASP A 29 2.14 1.92 -22.32
N LEU A 30 1.13 1.49 -21.56
CA LEU A 30 0.78 0.08 -21.34
C LEU A 30 -0.67 -0.20 -21.77
N ASP A 31 -0.89 -1.34 -22.42
CA ASP A 31 -2.22 -1.90 -22.64
C ASP A 31 -2.78 -2.38 -21.28
N ALA A 32 -3.45 -1.47 -20.56
CA ALA A 32 -3.90 -1.69 -19.20
C ALA A 32 -5.27 -1.06 -18.93
N GLU A 33 -5.94 -1.59 -17.91
CA GLU A 33 -7.17 -1.03 -17.36
C GLU A 33 -7.05 -0.82 -15.84
N VAL A 34 -7.89 0.07 -15.32
CA VAL A 34 -8.04 0.31 -13.89
C VAL A 34 -9.45 -0.03 -13.48
N ILE A 35 -9.57 -0.82 -12.40
CA ILE A 35 -10.82 -1.23 -11.80
C ILE A 35 -10.82 -0.78 -10.34
N VAL A 36 -11.74 0.10 -9.99
CA VAL A 36 -11.95 0.53 -8.61
C VAL A 36 -13.17 -0.19 -8.05
N VAL A 37 -12.98 -0.91 -6.95
CA VAL A 37 -14.07 -1.50 -6.17
C VAL A 37 -14.28 -0.64 -4.94
N ASP A 38 -15.42 0.02 -4.83
CA ASP A 38 -15.79 0.76 -3.62
C ASP A 38 -16.53 -0.15 -2.64
N ASN A 39 -16.04 -0.23 -1.41
CA ASN A 39 -16.60 -1.07 -0.33
C ASN A 39 -17.64 -0.31 0.51
N HIS A 40 -18.56 0.39 -0.15
CA HIS A 40 -19.63 1.18 0.47
C HIS A 40 -19.08 2.37 1.28
N SER A 41 -18.30 3.21 0.63
CA SER A 41 -17.80 4.46 1.19
C SER A 41 -18.94 5.46 1.42
N SER A 42 -18.87 6.18 2.54
CA SER A 42 -19.78 7.27 2.90
C SER A 42 -19.24 8.65 2.51
N ASP A 43 -18.00 8.73 2.04
CA ASP A 43 -17.38 9.97 1.57
C ASP A 43 -17.64 10.19 0.06
N ALA A 44 -16.98 11.21 -0.50
CA ALA A 44 -17.14 11.54 -1.92
C ALA A 44 -16.31 10.64 -2.87
N SER A 45 -15.81 9.47 -2.44
CA SER A 45 -14.94 8.61 -3.26
C SER A 45 -15.60 8.20 -4.58
N CYS A 46 -16.81 7.64 -4.55
CA CYS A 46 -17.50 7.19 -5.76
C CYS A 46 -17.81 8.36 -6.71
N GLN A 47 -18.29 9.47 -6.17
CA GLN A 47 -18.57 10.67 -6.98
C GLN A 47 -17.30 11.22 -7.62
N MET A 48 -16.20 11.23 -6.88
CA MET A 48 -14.89 11.65 -7.37
C MET A 48 -14.45 10.77 -8.56
N VAL A 49 -14.54 9.43 -8.43
CA VAL A 49 -14.18 8.52 -9.53
C VAL A 49 -15.06 8.76 -10.76
N LYS A 50 -16.38 8.81 -10.59
CA LYS A 50 -17.34 9.07 -11.69
C LYS A 50 -17.11 10.39 -12.42
N THR A 51 -16.67 11.42 -11.70
CA THR A 51 -16.52 12.77 -12.25
C THR A 51 -15.15 12.99 -12.90
N LEU A 52 -14.09 12.52 -12.24
CA LEU A 52 -12.70 12.80 -12.64
C LEU A 52 -12.09 11.71 -13.51
N PHE A 53 -12.60 10.47 -13.42
CA PHE A 53 -12.06 9.30 -14.11
C PHE A 53 -13.18 8.44 -14.73
N PRO A 54 -14.05 9.01 -15.59
CA PRO A 54 -15.19 8.31 -16.16
C PRO A 54 -14.82 7.06 -17.00
N GLU A 55 -13.57 6.96 -17.44
CA GLU A 55 -13.00 5.82 -18.16
C GLU A 55 -12.66 4.61 -17.26
N ILE A 56 -12.57 4.81 -15.94
CA ILE A 56 -12.26 3.75 -14.99
C ILE A 56 -13.51 2.93 -14.68
N THR A 57 -13.35 1.60 -14.63
CA THR A 57 -14.44 0.73 -14.19
C THR A 57 -14.63 0.87 -12.68
N LEU A 58 -15.75 1.46 -12.27
CA LEU A 58 -16.13 1.59 -10.86
C LEU A 58 -17.21 0.55 -10.50
N ILE A 59 -16.94 -0.26 -9.47
CA ILE A 59 -17.87 -1.23 -8.89
C ILE A 59 -18.26 -0.75 -7.50
N GLU A 60 -19.52 -0.37 -7.31
CA GLU A 60 -20.04 0.12 -6.02
C GLU A 60 -20.71 -1.02 -5.25
N ASN A 61 -20.05 -1.54 -4.22
CA ASN A 61 -20.66 -2.54 -3.34
C ASN A 61 -21.72 -1.89 -2.44
N LYS A 62 -22.82 -2.62 -2.19
CA LYS A 62 -23.92 -2.17 -1.33
C LYS A 62 -23.59 -2.22 0.17
N GLN A 63 -22.48 -2.84 0.54
CA GLN A 63 -21.98 -2.94 1.91
C GLN A 63 -20.46 -3.17 1.89
N ASN A 64 -19.80 -2.99 3.04
CA ASN A 64 -18.37 -3.30 3.16
C ASN A 64 -18.17 -4.81 3.26
N LEU A 65 -17.65 -5.41 2.18
CA LEU A 65 -17.44 -6.86 2.07
C LEU A 65 -16.08 -7.33 2.59
N GLY A 66 -15.26 -6.42 3.10
CA GLY A 66 -13.88 -6.73 3.51
C GLY A 66 -12.91 -6.77 2.33
N PHE A 67 -11.64 -7.01 2.66
CA PHE A 67 -10.52 -6.94 1.73
C PHE A 67 -10.53 -8.09 0.70
N SER A 68 -10.65 -9.34 1.16
CA SER A 68 -10.62 -10.51 0.27
C SER A 68 -11.71 -10.47 -0.77
N LYS A 69 -12.97 -10.37 -0.32
CA LYS A 69 -14.13 -10.40 -1.21
C LYS A 69 -14.19 -9.19 -2.14
N GLY A 70 -13.85 -8.01 -1.64
CA GLY A 70 -13.77 -6.79 -2.47
C GLY A 70 -12.76 -6.93 -3.61
N ASN A 71 -11.56 -7.42 -3.33
CA ASN A 71 -10.55 -7.67 -4.35
C ASN A 71 -10.97 -8.79 -5.33
N ASN A 72 -11.55 -9.89 -4.84
CA ASN A 72 -12.06 -10.97 -5.70
C ASN A 72 -13.09 -10.45 -6.71
N ILE A 73 -13.99 -9.55 -6.30
CA ILE A 73 -14.98 -8.92 -7.19
C ILE A 73 -14.29 -8.14 -8.29
N GLY A 74 -13.27 -7.33 -7.97
CA GLY A 74 -12.50 -6.58 -8.96
C GLY A 74 -11.73 -7.49 -9.92
N VAL A 75 -11.05 -8.52 -9.41
CA VAL A 75 -10.32 -9.49 -10.24
C VAL A 75 -11.27 -10.30 -11.14
N THR A 76 -12.52 -10.52 -10.75
CA THR A 76 -13.51 -11.17 -11.61
C THR A 76 -13.79 -10.35 -12.87
N GLN A 77 -13.75 -9.01 -12.78
CA GLN A 77 -13.96 -8.11 -13.93
C GLN A 77 -12.68 -7.81 -14.73
N ALA A 78 -11.51 -8.12 -14.18
CA ALA A 78 -10.22 -7.88 -14.83
C ALA A 78 -10.04 -8.70 -16.12
N ASN A 79 -9.54 -8.09 -17.18
CA ASN A 79 -9.27 -8.71 -18.48
C ASN A 79 -7.76 -8.88 -18.78
N GLY A 80 -6.91 -8.31 -17.95
CA GLY A 80 -5.44 -8.36 -18.08
C GLY A 80 -4.88 -9.76 -17.90
N GLU A 81 -3.81 -10.06 -18.64
CA GLU A 81 -2.99 -11.26 -18.41
C GLU A 81 -2.43 -11.28 -16.98
N TYR A 82 -1.95 -10.11 -16.53
CA TYR A 82 -1.53 -9.85 -15.16
C TYR A 82 -2.57 -9.03 -14.43
N ILE A 83 -2.69 -9.30 -13.13
CA ILE A 83 -3.43 -8.46 -12.20
C ILE A 83 -2.43 -7.78 -11.27
N CYS A 84 -2.66 -6.50 -10.97
CA CYS A 84 -2.05 -5.82 -9.84
C CYS A 84 -3.13 -5.55 -8.80
N LEU A 85 -2.98 -6.12 -7.61
CA LEU A 85 -3.78 -5.76 -6.45
C LEU A 85 -3.08 -4.59 -5.76
N LEU A 86 -3.79 -3.47 -5.63
CA LEU A 86 -3.22 -2.21 -5.18
C LEU A 86 -4.09 -1.56 -4.11
N ASN A 87 -3.46 -1.10 -3.03
CA ASN A 87 -4.17 -0.34 -2.01
C ASN A 87 -4.53 1.08 -2.51
N PRO A 88 -5.61 1.69 -2.01
CA PRO A 88 -6.05 3.02 -2.44
C PRO A 88 -5.19 4.15 -1.87
N ASP A 89 -4.34 3.87 -0.88
CA ASP A 89 -3.42 4.80 -0.23
C ASP A 89 -1.96 4.59 -0.66
N THR A 90 -1.76 4.30 -1.95
CA THR A 90 -0.44 4.13 -2.57
C THR A 90 -0.14 5.17 -3.64
N VAL A 91 1.15 5.38 -3.93
CA VAL A 91 1.63 6.16 -5.08
C VAL A 91 2.66 5.34 -5.82
N VAL A 92 2.41 5.02 -7.08
CA VAL A 92 3.33 4.25 -7.93
C VAL A 92 4.19 5.17 -8.79
N ALA A 93 5.47 4.83 -8.99
CA ALA A 93 6.33 5.50 -9.95
C ALA A 93 5.95 5.13 -11.39
N GLU A 94 6.23 6.02 -12.36
CA GLU A 94 5.87 5.83 -13.77
C GLU A 94 6.45 4.55 -14.38
N ASP A 95 7.62 4.11 -13.91
CA ASP A 95 8.31 2.90 -14.41
C ASP A 95 7.96 1.62 -13.63
N THR A 96 7.10 1.70 -12.60
CA THR A 96 6.79 0.59 -11.69
C THR A 96 6.25 -0.63 -12.44
N PHE A 97 5.18 -0.45 -13.21
CA PHE A 97 4.52 -1.57 -13.91
C PHE A 97 5.38 -2.11 -15.04
N LYS A 98 6.09 -1.24 -15.77
CA LYS A 98 7.00 -1.66 -16.85
C LYS A 98 8.11 -2.57 -16.33
N LYS A 99 8.78 -2.17 -15.24
CA LYS A 99 9.87 -2.97 -14.62
C LYS A 99 9.36 -4.29 -14.08
N THR A 100 8.26 -4.25 -13.32
CA THR A 100 7.71 -5.44 -12.67
C THR A 100 7.14 -6.44 -13.66
N LEU A 101 6.47 -5.99 -14.73
CA LEU A 101 6.01 -6.87 -15.81
C LEU A 101 7.16 -7.48 -16.60
N ALA A 102 8.19 -6.69 -16.94
CA ALA A 102 9.36 -7.21 -17.65
C ALA A 102 10.08 -8.31 -16.83
N PHE A 103 10.18 -8.13 -15.52
CA PHE A 103 10.68 -9.18 -14.62
C PHE A 103 9.74 -10.39 -14.59
N ALA A 104 8.43 -10.18 -14.46
CA ALA A 104 7.45 -11.25 -14.38
C ALA A 104 7.42 -12.17 -15.62
N GLU A 105 7.73 -11.63 -16.80
CA GLU A 105 7.75 -12.38 -18.05
C GLU A 105 8.93 -13.35 -18.17
N VAL A 106 10.07 -13.02 -17.56
CA VAL A 106 11.30 -13.83 -17.67
C VAL A 106 11.45 -14.84 -16.54
N ILE A 107 10.62 -14.78 -15.50
CA ILE A 107 10.70 -15.67 -14.33
C ILE A 107 9.78 -16.89 -14.50
N PRO A 108 10.35 -18.11 -14.62
CA PRO A 108 9.56 -19.33 -14.66
C PRO A 108 8.80 -19.54 -13.35
N LYS A 109 7.54 -19.98 -13.44
CA LYS A 109 6.69 -20.26 -12.28
C LYS A 109 6.59 -19.11 -11.28
N MET A 110 6.61 -17.87 -11.76
CA MET A 110 6.34 -16.71 -10.90
C MET A 110 4.95 -16.85 -10.26
N GLY A 111 4.94 -16.76 -8.95
CA GLY A 111 3.75 -16.65 -8.11
C GLY A 111 3.34 -15.18 -8.00
N ILE A 112 3.59 -14.60 -6.83
CA ILE A 112 3.34 -13.19 -6.53
C ILE A 112 4.65 -12.40 -6.61
N LEU A 113 4.59 -11.23 -7.23
CA LEU A 113 5.65 -10.24 -7.27
C LEU A 113 5.24 -9.02 -6.43
N GLY A 114 6.06 -8.65 -5.46
CA GLY A 114 5.92 -7.43 -4.68
C GLY A 114 7.10 -6.50 -4.92
N CYS A 115 7.00 -5.26 -4.44
CA CYS A 115 8.05 -4.26 -4.63
C CYS A 115 8.46 -3.60 -3.30
N GLN A 116 9.46 -2.72 -3.37
CA GLN A 116 9.82 -1.90 -2.22
C GLN A 116 8.68 -0.95 -1.86
N LEU A 117 8.31 -0.95 -0.57
CA LEU A 117 7.32 -0.05 -0.02
C LEU A 117 8.00 0.93 0.93
N ILE A 118 7.67 2.21 0.81
CA ILE A 118 8.04 3.26 1.76
C ILE A 118 6.79 3.92 2.35
N ASP A 119 6.89 4.40 3.60
CA ASP A 119 5.83 5.23 4.19
C ASP A 119 5.84 6.65 3.63
N GLY A 120 4.87 7.48 4.03
CA GLY A 120 4.80 8.90 3.66
C GLY A 120 6.01 9.76 4.09
N ARG A 121 6.99 9.17 4.79
CA ARG A 121 8.26 9.80 5.19
C ARG A 121 9.49 9.21 4.47
N GLY A 122 9.30 8.38 3.45
CA GLY A 122 10.40 7.70 2.76
C GLY A 122 11.10 6.63 3.59
N GLN A 123 10.47 6.15 4.67
CA GLN A 123 11.01 5.04 5.46
C GLN A 123 10.56 3.71 4.86
N PHE A 124 11.51 2.80 4.67
CA PHE A 124 11.22 1.43 4.24
C PHE A 124 10.22 0.74 5.18
N LEU A 125 9.26 0.03 4.59
CA LEU A 125 8.25 -0.76 5.28
C LEU A 125 8.61 -2.26 5.22
N PRO A 126 9.17 -2.85 6.30
CA PRO A 126 9.59 -4.25 6.29
C PRO A 126 8.47 -5.26 6.03
N GLU A 127 7.22 -4.88 6.28
CA GLU A 127 6.04 -5.70 5.95
C GLU A 127 5.86 -5.99 4.47
N SER A 128 6.53 -5.26 3.58
CA SER A 128 6.55 -5.54 2.14
C SER A 128 6.98 -6.97 1.83
N LYS A 129 7.80 -7.58 2.70
CA LYS A 129 8.28 -8.96 2.58
C LYS A 129 8.45 -9.66 3.92
N ARG A 130 7.84 -10.83 4.04
CA ARG A 130 7.76 -11.63 5.28
C ARG A 130 8.12 -13.08 4.98
N ASN A 131 8.53 -13.79 6.02
CA ASN A 131 8.56 -15.24 6.02
C ASN A 131 7.18 -15.79 6.40
N ILE A 132 6.94 -17.08 6.17
CA ILE A 132 5.71 -17.73 6.65
C ILE A 132 5.62 -17.53 8.18
N PRO A 133 4.51 -16.97 8.70
CA PRO A 133 4.33 -16.72 10.12
C PRO A 133 3.97 -18.03 10.83
N THR A 134 4.90 -18.97 10.89
CA THR A 134 4.72 -20.20 11.66
C THR A 134 4.36 -19.87 13.11
N PRO A 135 3.71 -20.78 13.84
CA PRO A 135 3.19 -20.46 15.15
C PRO A 135 4.24 -19.91 16.12
N ILE A 136 5.44 -20.48 16.11
CA ILE A 136 6.59 -20.02 16.90
C ILE A 136 7.01 -18.60 16.50
N ILE A 137 7.04 -18.30 15.20
CA ILE A 137 7.38 -16.97 14.67
C ILE A 137 6.33 -15.94 15.11
N SER A 138 5.04 -16.29 15.05
CA SER A 138 3.97 -15.38 15.49
C SER A 138 3.96 -15.15 16.99
N ILE A 139 4.24 -16.17 17.81
CA ILE A 139 4.41 -16.00 19.26
C ILE A 139 5.57 -15.04 19.55
N LYS A 140 6.72 -15.22 18.89
CA LYS A 140 7.85 -14.29 19.01
C LYS A 140 7.45 -12.87 18.64
N LYS A 141 6.73 -12.70 17.54
CA LYS A 141 6.23 -11.39 17.07
C LYS A 141 5.32 -10.71 18.08
N VAL A 142 4.40 -11.47 18.67
CA VAL A 142 3.49 -11.00 19.73
C VAL A 142 4.26 -10.53 20.96
N LEU A 143 5.31 -11.24 21.36
CA LEU A 143 6.19 -10.88 22.47
C LEU A 143 7.15 -9.70 22.15
N GLY A 144 7.02 -9.09 20.98
CA GLY A 144 7.83 -7.95 20.54
C GLY A 144 9.09 -8.32 19.76
N PHE A 145 9.38 -9.61 19.59
CA PHE A 145 10.54 -10.09 18.85
C PHE A 145 10.19 -10.26 17.37
N SER A 146 10.81 -9.45 16.50
CA SER A 146 10.61 -9.55 15.05
C SER A 146 11.55 -10.52 14.34
N SER A 147 12.34 -11.29 15.09
CA SER A 147 13.29 -12.26 14.53
C SER A 147 12.56 -13.35 13.75
N GLY A 148 12.95 -13.52 12.50
CA GLY A 148 12.37 -14.54 11.61
C GLY A 148 11.00 -14.20 11.02
N TYR A 149 10.35 -13.08 11.37
CA TYR A 149 9.07 -12.69 10.76
C TYR A 149 9.25 -11.96 9.42
N TYR A 150 10.17 -11.00 9.37
CA TYR A 150 10.48 -10.26 8.14
C TYR A 150 11.57 -10.99 7.35
N ALA A 151 11.45 -11.00 6.02
CA ALA A 151 12.41 -11.60 5.10
C ALA A 151 13.67 -10.72 4.98
N LYS A 152 14.49 -10.68 6.03
CA LYS A 152 15.69 -9.82 6.12
C LYS A 152 16.87 -10.29 5.27
N HIS A 153 16.81 -11.50 4.70
CA HIS A 153 17.85 -12.04 3.82
C HIS A 153 17.90 -11.32 2.46
N VAL A 154 16.81 -10.67 2.05
CA VAL A 154 16.77 -9.78 0.88
C VAL A 154 16.89 -8.33 1.38
N SER A 155 17.83 -7.53 0.86
CA SER A 155 17.91 -6.11 1.26
C SER A 155 16.76 -5.30 0.64
N PRO A 156 16.48 -4.06 1.10
CA PRO A 156 15.37 -3.27 0.58
C PRO A 156 15.42 -3.01 -0.93
N SER A 157 16.60 -2.85 -1.52
CA SER A 157 16.82 -2.59 -2.94
C SER A 157 17.11 -3.84 -3.77
N ASP A 158 17.23 -5.01 -3.13
CA ASP A 158 17.60 -6.25 -3.82
C ASP A 158 16.38 -6.95 -4.40
N ILE A 159 16.62 -7.83 -5.37
CA ILE A 159 15.64 -8.78 -5.89
C ILE A 159 15.87 -10.12 -5.20
N GLY A 160 14.81 -10.79 -4.77
CA GLY A 160 14.97 -12.12 -4.16
C GLY A 160 13.69 -12.85 -3.86
N GLU A 161 13.81 -14.15 -3.65
CA GLU A 161 12.71 -15.01 -3.23
C GLU A 161 12.31 -14.72 -1.79
N VAL A 162 11.01 -14.60 -1.56
CA VAL A 162 10.41 -14.37 -0.24
C VAL A 162 9.14 -15.18 -0.11
N ASP A 163 8.74 -15.54 1.10
CA ASP A 163 7.57 -16.40 1.25
C ASP A 163 6.26 -15.63 1.08
N VAL A 164 6.19 -14.45 1.71
CA VAL A 164 4.94 -13.71 1.90
C VAL A 164 5.14 -12.26 1.51
N LEU A 165 4.25 -11.77 0.66
CA LEU A 165 4.16 -10.37 0.26
C LEU A 165 2.92 -9.74 0.90
N VAL A 166 2.89 -8.41 0.97
CA VAL A 166 1.75 -7.68 1.55
C VAL A 166 0.75 -7.29 0.46
N GLY A 167 -0.54 -7.35 0.80
CA GLY A 167 -1.63 -7.04 -0.14
C GLY A 167 -1.68 -5.58 -0.62
N ALA A 168 -0.76 -4.71 -0.19
CA ALA A 168 -0.70 -3.31 -0.62
C ALA A 168 -0.23 -3.15 -2.07
N PHE A 169 0.59 -4.09 -2.56
CA PHE A 169 1.02 -4.21 -3.94
C PHE A 169 1.37 -5.66 -4.23
N MET A 170 0.62 -6.30 -5.13
CA MET A 170 0.88 -7.66 -5.60
C MET A 170 0.62 -7.76 -7.09
N ILE A 171 1.64 -8.15 -7.86
CA ILE A 171 1.50 -8.52 -9.27
C ILE A 171 1.55 -10.04 -9.41
N LEU A 172 0.62 -10.60 -10.16
CA LEU A 172 0.60 -12.02 -10.51
C LEU A 172 -0.20 -12.26 -11.78
N LYS A 173 0.04 -13.38 -12.45
CA LYS A 173 -0.80 -13.80 -13.57
C LYS A 173 -2.21 -14.07 -13.09
N LYS A 174 -3.22 -13.62 -13.85
CA LYS A 174 -4.63 -13.88 -13.56
C LYS A 174 -4.90 -15.39 -13.44
N THR A 175 -4.25 -16.20 -14.28
CA THR A 175 -4.35 -17.66 -14.25
C THR A 175 -3.82 -18.28 -12.96
N VAL A 176 -2.73 -17.75 -12.38
CA VAL A 176 -2.20 -18.18 -11.07
C VAL A 176 -3.20 -17.83 -9.97
N TYR A 177 -3.74 -16.61 -9.98
CA TYR A 177 -4.76 -16.18 -9.01
C TYR A 177 -5.98 -17.10 -9.05
N GLN A 178 -6.50 -17.41 -10.24
CA GLN A 178 -7.62 -18.32 -10.43
C GLN A 178 -7.30 -19.75 -9.99
N HIS A 179 -6.09 -20.24 -10.31
CA HIS A 179 -5.65 -21.59 -9.94
C HIS A 179 -5.67 -21.81 -8.42
N VAL A 180 -5.25 -20.81 -7.64
CA VAL A 180 -5.27 -20.87 -6.16
C VAL A 180 -6.58 -20.38 -5.53
N LYS A 181 -7.62 -20.15 -6.35
CA LYS A 181 -8.94 -19.65 -5.96
C LYS A 181 -8.91 -18.28 -5.26
N GLY A 182 -8.02 -17.39 -5.72
CA GLY A 182 -7.96 -15.98 -5.30
C GLY A 182 -7.73 -15.75 -3.81
N PHE A 183 -8.14 -14.58 -3.30
CA PHE A 183 -8.17 -14.37 -1.86
C PHE A 183 -9.24 -15.24 -1.20
N ASP A 184 -8.93 -15.74 -0.01
CA ASP A 184 -9.86 -16.52 0.77
C ASP A 184 -10.85 -15.58 1.50
N GLU A 185 -12.14 -15.74 1.22
CA GLU A 185 -13.19 -14.84 1.72
C GLU A 185 -13.56 -15.05 3.20
N ASP A 186 -13.03 -16.08 3.86
CA ASP A 186 -13.14 -16.19 5.32
C ASP A 186 -12.34 -15.08 6.03
N TYR A 187 -11.35 -14.50 5.35
CA TYR A 187 -10.61 -13.36 5.84
C TYR A 187 -11.32 -12.07 5.46
N PHE A 188 -11.81 -11.34 6.46
CA PHE A 188 -12.29 -9.97 6.24
C PHE A 188 -11.10 -9.01 6.00
N MET A 189 -9.98 -9.15 6.72
CA MET A 189 -8.77 -8.32 6.61
C MET A 189 -7.60 -8.85 7.47
N TYR A 190 -6.35 -8.50 7.10
CA TYR A 190 -5.10 -8.70 7.83
C TYR A 190 -4.51 -10.12 7.93
N GLY A 191 -4.90 -11.02 7.03
CA GLY A 191 -4.21 -12.32 6.86
C GLY A 191 -4.44 -13.00 5.52
N GLU A 192 -5.31 -12.43 4.70
CA GLU A 192 -5.56 -12.83 3.32
C GLU A 192 -4.32 -12.80 2.43
N ASP A 193 -3.40 -11.85 2.67
CA ASP A 193 -2.15 -11.73 1.92
C ASP A 193 -1.15 -12.84 2.25
N ILE A 194 -1.07 -13.22 3.52
CA ILE A 194 -0.32 -14.38 4.01
C ILE A 194 -0.92 -15.66 3.43
N ASP A 195 -2.25 -15.81 3.49
CA ASP A 195 -2.96 -16.98 2.98
C ASP A 195 -2.75 -17.14 1.47
N LEU A 196 -2.97 -16.08 0.67
CA LEU A 196 -2.76 -16.10 -0.78
C LEU A 196 -1.31 -16.44 -1.11
N SER A 197 -0.34 -15.76 -0.49
CA SER A 197 1.09 -16.03 -0.71
C SER A 197 1.43 -17.49 -0.46
N TYR A 198 0.91 -18.05 0.64
CA TYR A 198 1.17 -19.44 1.02
C TYR A 198 0.46 -20.45 0.10
N LYS A 199 -0.76 -20.18 -0.35
CA LYS A 199 -1.45 -21.01 -1.35
C LYS A 199 -0.69 -21.04 -2.68
N VAL A 200 -0.14 -19.91 -3.11
CA VAL A 200 0.69 -19.80 -4.32
C VAL A 200 1.97 -20.67 -4.20
N LEU A 201 2.67 -20.60 -3.06
CA LEU A 201 3.81 -21.48 -2.78
C LEU A 201 3.42 -22.96 -2.80
N LYS A 202 2.32 -23.34 -2.14
CA LYS A 202 1.81 -24.72 -2.12
C LYS A 202 1.42 -25.26 -3.49
N ALA A 203 1.03 -24.38 -4.42
CA ALA A 203 0.74 -24.74 -5.81
C ALA A 203 2.01 -24.89 -6.68
N GLY A 204 3.21 -24.75 -6.11
CA GLY A 204 4.49 -24.95 -6.79
C GLY A 204 5.01 -23.73 -7.56
N PHE A 205 4.44 -22.54 -7.30
CA PHE A 205 4.95 -21.25 -7.77
C PHE A 205 5.89 -20.63 -6.73
N GLN A 206 6.68 -19.64 -7.16
CA GLN A 206 7.62 -18.94 -6.29
C GLN A 206 7.28 -17.45 -6.18
N ASN A 207 7.26 -16.91 -4.96
CA ASN A 207 7.02 -15.50 -4.72
C ASN A 207 8.35 -14.72 -4.72
N PHE A 208 8.32 -13.51 -5.25
CA PHE A 208 9.50 -12.66 -5.46
C PHE A 208 9.27 -11.24 -4.93
N TYR A 209 10.29 -10.71 -4.29
CA TYR A 209 10.40 -9.30 -3.99
C TYR A 209 11.31 -8.63 -5.02
N PHE A 210 10.86 -7.51 -5.58
CA PHE A 210 11.57 -6.73 -6.59
C PHE A 210 11.93 -5.34 -6.03
N GLY A 211 13.11 -5.23 -5.44
CA GLY A 211 13.57 -4.00 -4.77
C GLY A 211 13.97 -2.86 -5.72
N GLU A 212 14.04 -3.08 -7.03
CA GLU A 212 14.37 -2.04 -8.02
C GLU A 212 13.16 -1.17 -8.45
N ALA A 213 11.96 -1.53 -7.97
CA ALA A 213 10.77 -0.70 -8.05
C ALA A 213 10.32 -0.31 -6.65
N SER A 214 9.95 0.97 -6.47
CA SER A 214 9.53 1.53 -5.20
C SER A 214 8.20 2.26 -5.34
N ILE A 215 7.35 2.12 -4.33
CA ILE A 215 6.08 2.85 -4.23
C ILE A 215 5.89 3.41 -2.82
N ILE A 216 5.09 4.47 -2.70
CA ILE A 216 4.63 4.97 -1.40
C ILE A 216 3.41 4.16 -0.99
N HIS A 217 3.32 3.80 0.29
CA HIS A 217 2.12 3.27 0.93
C HIS A 217 1.94 4.00 2.27
N TYR A 218 0.94 4.88 2.34
CA TYR A 218 0.73 5.77 3.50
C TYR A 218 0.32 5.00 4.76
N LYS A 219 -0.46 3.93 4.59
CA LYS A 219 -0.90 2.96 5.61
C LYS A 219 -1.75 3.56 6.72
N GLY A 220 -2.94 2.97 6.88
CA GLY A 220 -3.83 3.28 8.00
C GLY A 220 -4.84 4.39 7.70
N GLU A 221 -4.99 4.75 6.43
CA GLU A 221 -5.93 5.79 5.99
C GLU A 221 -7.39 5.32 6.11
N SER A 222 -7.67 4.07 5.73
CA SER A 222 -9.01 3.45 5.82
C SER A 222 -9.31 2.76 7.17
N THR A 223 -8.32 2.58 8.06
CA THR A 223 -8.54 1.88 9.34
C THR A 223 -7.58 2.36 10.44
N LEU A 224 -8.16 2.80 11.55
CA LEU A 224 -7.42 3.11 12.77
C LEU A 224 -6.90 1.82 13.42
N LYS A 225 -5.65 1.84 13.92
CA LYS A 225 -5.05 0.72 14.68
C LYS A 225 -5.63 0.65 16.09
N ASP A 226 -6.88 0.23 16.19
CA ASP A 226 -7.66 0.13 17.41
C ASP A 226 -7.78 -1.33 17.92
N LYS A 227 -8.64 -1.55 18.92
CA LYS A 227 -8.94 -2.91 19.43
C LYS A 227 -9.57 -3.81 18.36
N THR A 228 -10.27 -3.22 17.38
CA THR A 228 -10.89 -3.92 16.24
C THR A 228 -9.84 -4.46 15.28
N TYR A 229 -8.80 -3.66 14.98
CA TYR A 229 -7.62 -4.08 14.23
C TYR A 229 -6.99 -5.33 14.83
N ALA A 230 -6.72 -5.29 16.14
CA ALA A 230 -6.12 -6.41 16.86
C ALA A 230 -6.99 -7.66 16.81
N LYS A 231 -8.31 -7.52 17.07
CA LYS A 231 -9.25 -8.65 16.98
C LYS A 231 -9.24 -9.29 15.59
N ARG A 232 -9.25 -8.48 14.53
CA ARG A 232 -9.22 -8.94 13.14
C ARG A 232 -7.90 -9.65 12.81
N PHE A 233 -6.76 -9.03 13.11
CA PHE A 233 -5.44 -9.62 12.88
C PHE A 233 -5.27 -10.97 13.58
N TYR A 234 -5.66 -11.07 14.84
CA TYR A 234 -5.54 -12.34 15.56
C TYR A 234 -6.54 -13.40 15.10
N GLY A 235 -7.77 -12.99 14.76
CA GLY A 235 -8.75 -13.89 14.16
C GLY A 235 -8.22 -14.47 12.85
N ALA A 236 -7.62 -13.63 12.01
CA ALA A 236 -6.99 -14.04 10.75
C ALA A 236 -5.88 -15.08 10.98
N MET A 237 -5.01 -14.90 11.97
CA MET A 237 -3.97 -15.90 12.27
C MET A 237 -4.55 -17.24 12.73
N GLN A 238 -5.66 -17.23 13.47
CA GLN A 238 -6.35 -18.47 13.84
C GLN A 238 -6.91 -19.19 12.61
N ILE A 239 -7.54 -18.46 11.68
CA ILE A 239 -8.03 -19.02 10.41
C ILE A 239 -6.86 -19.64 9.63
N PHE A 240 -5.74 -18.91 9.51
CA PHE A 240 -4.55 -19.38 8.80
C PHE A 240 -4.00 -20.67 9.40
N TYR A 241 -3.88 -20.76 10.73
CA TYR A 241 -3.38 -21.97 11.37
C TYR A 241 -4.29 -23.18 11.22
N ASN A 242 -5.61 -22.98 11.40
CA ASN A 242 -6.57 -24.06 11.24
C ASN A 242 -6.58 -24.62 9.81
N LYS A 243 -6.37 -23.77 8.80
CA LYS A 243 -6.37 -24.18 7.38
C LYS A 243 -5.08 -24.85 6.94
N HIS A 244 -3.95 -24.39 7.46
CA HIS A 244 -2.64 -24.69 6.86
C HIS A 244 -1.72 -25.57 7.69
N PHE A 245 -1.95 -25.67 8.99
CA PHE A 245 -1.12 -26.44 9.91
C PHE A 245 -1.95 -27.53 10.58
N LYS A 246 -1.34 -28.69 10.84
CA LYS A 246 -1.99 -29.74 11.64
C LYS A 246 -2.10 -29.23 13.07
N SER A 247 -3.25 -28.65 13.41
CA SER A 247 -3.55 -28.22 14.76
C SER A 247 -3.91 -29.44 15.62
N ASN A 248 -3.52 -29.40 16.89
CA ASN A 248 -4.09 -30.25 17.92
C ASN A 248 -4.68 -29.33 18.99
N TRP A 249 -5.57 -29.85 19.81
CA TRP A 249 -6.30 -29.04 20.80
C TRP A 249 -5.38 -28.23 21.73
N ALA A 250 -4.19 -28.77 22.07
CA ALA A 250 -3.21 -28.10 22.91
C ALA A 250 -2.54 -26.93 22.18
N PHE A 251 -2.21 -27.12 20.90
CA PHE A 251 -1.69 -26.09 20.02
C PHE A 251 -2.71 -24.97 19.80
N ASP A 252 -3.99 -25.31 19.59
CA ASP A 252 -5.08 -24.35 19.45
C ASP A 252 -5.29 -23.55 20.74
N MET A 253 -5.25 -24.22 21.89
CA MET A 253 -5.29 -23.54 23.19
C MET A 253 -4.10 -22.60 23.36
N MET A 254 -2.88 -23.03 23.02
CA MET A 254 -1.68 -22.18 23.12
C MET A 254 -1.79 -20.94 22.23
N VAL A 255 -2.17 -21.09 20.95
CA VAL A 255 -2.40 -19.97 20.04
C VAL A 255 -3.49 -19.06 20.58
N TRP A 256 -4.60 -19.63 21.06
CA TRP A 256 -5.71 -18.87 21.63
C TRP A 256 -5.31 -18.07 22.88
N PHE A 257 -4.54 -18.67 23.80
CA PHE A 257 -4.01 -17.97 24.97
C PHE A 257 -2.99 -16.90 24.58
N GLY A 258 -2.09 -17.18 23.63
CA GLY A 258 -1.14 -16.20 23.11
C GLY A 258 -1.84 -14.99 22.49
N ILE A 259 -2.89 -15.22 21.71
CA ILE A 259 -3.76 -14.20 21.11
C ILE A 259 -4.53 -13.40 22.17
N ARG A 260 -4.99 -14.04 23.25
CA ARG A 260 -5.68 -13.30 24.32
C ARG A 260 -4.73 -12.52 25.21
N GLY A 261 -3.57 -13.07 25.53
CA GLY A 261 -2.53 -12.41 26.31
C GLY A 261 -1.95 -11.20 25.59
N SER A 262 -1.79 -11.27 24.26
CA SER A 262 -1.30 -10.14 23.46
C SER A 262 -2.19 -8.90 23.54
N ARG A 263 -3.51 -9.08 23.71
CA ARG A 263 -4.47 -7.98 23.87
C ARG A 263 -4.23 -7.14 25.13
N LEU A 264 -3.57 -7.71 26.14
CA LEU A 264 -3.21 -7.03 27.38
C LEU A 264 -1.92 -6.18 27.23
N VAL A 265 -1.14 -6.42 26.17
CA VAL A 265 0.16 -5.79 25.92
C VAL A 265 0.09 -4.74 24.80
N LEU A 266 -1.01 -4.69 24.04
CA LEU A 266 -1.20 -3.72 22.96
C LEU A 266 -1.25 -2.30 23.51
N LYS A 267 -0.15 -1.57 23.30
CA LYS A 267 -0.08 -0.14 23.56
C LYS A 267 -0.82 0.60 22.44
N THR A 268 -1.68 1.54 22.80
CA THR A 268 -2.23 2.50 21.85
C THR A 268 -1.07 3.22 21.15
N PRO A 269 -1.04 3.29 19.81
CA PRO A 269 0.01 4.01 19.12
C PRO A 269 0.03 5.47 19.58
N LYS A 270 1.20 5.97 19.97
CA LYS A 270 1.37 7.37 20.38
C LYS A 270 1.19 8.26 19.16
N LYS A 271 0.46 9.37 19.33
CA LYS A 271 0.35 10.40 18.30
C LYS A 271 1.72 11.00 18.02
N VAL A 272 2.10 11.03 16.74
CA VAL A 272 3.37 11.60 16.30
C VAL A 272 3.06 12.99 15.74
N ASP A 273 3.07 14.00 16.61
CA ASP A 273 2.98 15.40 16.18
C ASP A 273 4.40 15.93 15.97
N LYS A 274 4.86 15.99 14.71
CA LYS A 274 6.12 16.65 14.36
C LYS A 274 5.87 18.14 14.16
N LYS A 275 6.56 18.98 14.95
CA LYS A 275 6.59 20.42 14.70
C LYS A 275 7.52 20.70 13.52
N THR A 276 7.01 21.45 12.54
CA THR A 276 7.78 21.87 11.36
C THR A 276 8.13 23.36 11.46
N SER A 277 9.35 23.74 11.07
CA SER A 277 9.84 25.12 11.11
C SER A 277 9.33 25.98 9.95
N GLY A 278 8.93 25.35 8.84
CA GLY A 278 8.44 26.02 7.63
C GLY A 278 7.95 25.03 6.58
N ARG A 279 7.37 25.56 5.50
CA ARG A 279 6.93 24.80 4.33
C ARG A 279 7.81 25.16 3.13
N ILE A 280 8.31 24.14 2.45
CA ILE A 280 9.09 24.28 1.22
C ILE A 280 8.31 23.64 0.08
N LEU A 281 8.08 24.37 -1.00
CA LEU A 281 7.54 23.85 -2.25
C LEU A 281 8.69 23.47 -3.18
N LEU A 282 8.77 22.20 -3.55
CA LEU A 282 9.63 21.72 -4.63
C LEU A 282 8.81 21.65 -5.91
N SER A 283 9.16 22.49 -6.86
CA SER A 283 8.49 22.61 -8.16
C SER A 283 9.47 23.17 -9.19
N GLU A 284 9.37 22.74 -10.44
CA GLU A 284 10.19 23.28 -11.52
C GLU A 284 9.68 24.67 -11.96
N HIS A 285 8.37 24.91 -11.83
CA HIS A 285 7.74 26.18 -12.13
C HIS A 285 6.40 26.30 -11.37
N LEU A 286 6.10 27.51 -10.87
CA LEU A 286 4.87 27.72 -10.11
C LEU A 286 3.66 27.85 -11.05
N ASP A 287 2.64 27.01 -10.88
CA ASP A 287 1.33 27.27 -11.45
C ASP A 287 0.69 28.48 -10.74
N VAL A 288 0.58 29.59 -11.46
CA VAL A 288 -0.03 30.83 -10.98
C VAL A 288 -1.52 30.69 -10.66
N ASN A 289 -2.15 29.59 -11.08
CA ASN A 289 -3.56 29.32 -10.82
C ASN A 289 -3.85 28.63 -9.48
N ILE A 290 -2.82 28.40 -8.65
CA ILE A 290 -2.98 27.76 -7.34
C ILE A 290 -2.80 28.79 -6.22
N LYS A 291 -3.84 28.95 -5.41
CA LYS A 291 -3.79 29.81 -4.22
C LYS A 291 -3.46 29.00 -2.97
N PHE A 292 -2.24 29.13 -2.47
CA PHE A 292 -1.82 28.47 -1.24
C PHE A 292 -2.35 29.23 0.00
N PRO A 293 -3.00 28.55 0.96
CA PRO A 293 -3.53 29.18 2.18
C PRO A 293 -2.45 29.46 3.24
N PHE A 294 -1.17 29.33 2.89
CA PHE A 294 -0.03 29.48 3.79
C PHE A 294 1.18 30.05 3.05
N LYS A 295 2.13 30.60 3.81
CA LYS A 295 3.44 30.99 3.29
C LYS A 295 4.32 29.74 3.09
N PHE A 296 5.12 29.76 2.04
CA PHE A 296 6.13 28.76 1.74
C PHE A 296 7.35 29.42 1.09
N GLU A 297 8.47 28.72 1.12
CA GLU A 297 9.66 29.05 0.32
C GLU A 297 9.78 28.04 -0.83
N MET A 298 10.45 28.43 -1.91
CA MET A 298 10.74 27.54 -3.03
C MET A 298 12.14 26.94 -2.86
N ALA A 299 12.30 25.69 -3.25
CA ALA A 299 13.62 25.10 -3.46
C ALA A 299 13.62 24.25 -4.73
N GLU A 300 14.81 24.09 -5.33
CA GLU A 300 14.98 23.28 -6.54
C GLU A 300 15.16 21.79 -6.22
N ASN A 301 15.68 21.46 -5.05
CA ASN A 301 15.94 20.08 -4.64
C ASN A 301 16.01 19.93 -3.12
N LEU A 302 15.91 18.68 -2.63
CA LEU A 302 15.95 18.36 -1.21
C LEU A 302 17.27 18.67 -0.50
N LYS A 303 18.39 18.83 -1.21
CA LYS A 303 19.71 19.01 -0.56
C LYS A 303 19.79 20.35 0.16
N THR A 304 19.17 21.40 -0.38
CA THR A 304 19.16 22.75 0.21
C THR A 304 18.10 22.92 1.29
N VAL A 305 17.15 22.00 1.41
CA VAL A 305 16.06 22.07 2.39
C VAL A 305 16.59 21.96 3.82
N ALA A 306 16.17 22.88 4.68
CA ALA A 306 16.47 22.86 6.11
C ALA A 306 15.79 21.67 6.81
N VAL A 307 16.45 21.09 7.82
CA VAL A 307 15.85 20.04 8.66
C VAL A 307 14.59 20.55 9.38
N ASN A 308 13.68 19.64 9.72
CA ASN A 308 12.37 19.97 10.32
C ASN A 308 11.43 20.80 9.42
N SER A 309 11.66 20.80 8.10
CA SER A 309 10.72 21.40 7.14
C SER A 309 9.64 20.42 6.70
N GLN A 310 8.47 20.95 6.32
CA GLN A 310 7.46 20.24 5.54
C GLN A 310 7.72 20.50 4.06
N VAL A 311 8.12 19.47 3.33
CA VAL A 311 8.34 19.54 1.89
C VAL A 311 7.06 19.16 1.17
N ILE A 312 6.62 20.02 0.26
CA ILE A 312 5.50 19.79 -0.64
C ILE A 312 6.09 19.57 -2.03
N PHE A 313 5.93 18.38 -2.57
CA PHE A 313 6.28 18.09 -3.96
C PHE A 313 5.14 18.50 -4.89
N ASP A 314 5.45 19.26 -5.93
CA ASP A 314 4.49 19.67 -6.94
C ASP A 314 4.38 18.64 -8.06
N GLY A 315 3.35 17.80 -8.00
CA GLY A 315 3.06 16.78 -9.02
C GLY A 315 2.59 17.35 -10.37
N ASN A 316 2.40 18.67 -10.49
CA ASN A 316 2.18 19.29 -11.81
C ASN A 316 3.47 19.34 -12.63
N THR A 317 4.62 19.44 -11.97
CA THR A 317 5.93 19.57 -12.64
C THR A 317 6.86 18.40 -12.38
N MET A 318 6.70 17.69 -11.26
CA MET A 318 7.55 16.56 -10.89
C MET A 318 6.85 15.23 -11.19
N SER A 319 7.61 14.25 -11.65
CA SER A 319 7.12 12.88 -11.81
C SER A 319 7.02 12.16 -10.46
N TYR A 320 6.12 11.19 -10.33
CA TYR A 320 6.02 10.40 -9.10
C TYR A 320 7.29 9.59 -8.84
N LYS A 321 7.99 9.16 -9.90
CA LYS A 321 9.31 8.55 -9.82
C LYS A 321 10.32 9.49 -9.17
N GLN A 322 10.43 10.74 -9.63
CA GLN A 322 11.34 11.73 -9.03
C GLN A 322 11.00 11.94 -7.54
N ILE A 323 9.72 12.09 -7.20
CA ILE A 323 9.26 12.26 -5.81
C ILE A 323 9.68 11.07 -4.94
N ILE A 324 9.46 9.84 -5.40
CA ILE A 324 9.81 8.62 -4.67
C ILE A 324 11.33 8.51 -4.50
N ASP A 325 12.09 8.74 -5.56
CA ASP A 325 13.57 8.69 -5.53
C ASP A 325 14.14 9.73 -4.56
N ASP A 326 13.59 10.94 -4.55
CA ASP A 326 13.95 12.02 -3.62
C ASP A 326 13.66 11.64 -2.16
N MET A 327 12.47 11.08 -1.89
CA MET A 327 12.10 10.61 -0.55
C MET A 327 13.01 9.47 -0.06
N ILE A 328 13.43 8.57 -0.95
CA ILE A 328 14.31 7.44 -0.61
C ILE A 328 15.74 7.91 -0.38
N SER A 329 16.27 8.73 -1.28
CA SER A 329 17.68 9.15 -1.30
C SER A 329 18.02 10.24 -0.28
N SER A 330 17.03 10.99 0.22
CA SER A 330 17.24 12.03 1.23
C SER A 330 17.84 11.47 2.52
N ASP A 331 19.03 11.97 2.87
CA ASP A 331 19.70 11.77 4.16
C ASP A 331 18.94 12.45 5.32
N LYS A 332 18.22 13.53 5.02
CA LYS A 332 17.42 14.32 5.96
C LYS A 332 16.01 13.76 6.20
N LYS A 333 15.56 12.69 5.52
CA LYS A 333 14.18 12.17 5.60
C LYS A 333 13.67 11.87 7.01
N LYS A 334 14.56 11.58 7.97
CA LYS A 334 14.18 11.42 9.39
C LYS A 334 13.69 12.71 10.04
N PHE A 335 14.12 13.86 9.53
CA PHE A 335 13.80 15.20 10.04
C PHE A 335 12.80 15.93 9.15
N LEU A 336 12.55 15.47 7.93
CA LEU A 336 11.56 16.04 7.04
C LEU A 336 10.18 15.40 7.24
N THR A 337 9.17 16.09 6.74
CA THR A 337 7.82 15.56 6.48
C THR A 337 7.49 15.86 5.02
N PHE A 338 6.77 14.97 4.35
CA PHE A 338 6.49 15.10 2.93
C PHE A 338 4.98 15.20 2.69
N ARG A 339 4.64 16.03 1.72
CA ARG A 339 3.31 16.14 1.13
C ARG A 339 3.45 16.17 -0.39
N ILE A 340 2.40 15.78 -1.09
CA ILE A 340 2.29 15.84 -2.55
C ILE A 340 1.11 16.75 -2.87
N LEU A 341 1.32 17.70 -3.76
CA LEU A 341 0.27 18.39 -4.51
C LEU A 341 0.03 17.56 -5.78
N PRO A 342 -1.04 16.77 -5.87
CA PRO A 342 -1.24 15.90 -7.03
C PRO A 342 -1.49 16.73 -8.29
N LYS A 343 -1.08 16.18 -9.45
CA LYS A 343 -1.29 16.82 -10.76
C LYS A 343 -2.75 17.21 -10.97
N ASN A 344 -3.01 18.46 -11.34
CA ASN A 344 -4.35 19.01 -11.60
C ASN A 344 -5.33 18.81 -10.42
N ALA A 345 -4.85 18.88 -9.18
CA ALA A 345 -5.66 18.73 -7.98
C ALA A 345 -5.68 20.02 -7.15
N GLN A 346 -6.76 20.20 -6.37
CA GLN A 346 -6.95 21.33 -5.46
C GLN A 346 -6.79 20.89 -4.00
N PHE A 347 -5.79 20.05 -3.73
CA PHE A 347 -5.45 19.63 -2.37
C PHE A 347 -3.98 19.20 -2.29
N ILE A 348 -3.43 19.25 -1.08
CA ILE A 348 -2.10 18.76 -0.73
C ILE A 348 -2.28 17.62 0.28
N ILE A 349 -1.56 16.52 0.13
CA ILE A 349 -1.76 15.32 0.94
C ILE A 349 -0.45 14.64 1.36
N GLY A 350 -0.43 14.03 2.54
CA GLY A 350 0.64 13.10 2.94
C GLY A 350 0.49 12.65 4.39
N SER A 351 1.43 11.86 4.90
CA SER A 351 1.36 11.34 6.27
C SER A 351 2.72 11.34 6.95
N ASP A 352 2.72 11.68 8.24
CA ASP A 352 3.90 11.70 9.11
C ASP A 352 4.06 10.39 9.89
N SER A 353 3.17 9.41 9.70
CA SER A 353 3.18 8.15 10.41
C SER A 353 2.37 7.09 9.69
N SER A 354 2.95 5.90 9.52
CA SER A 354 2.25 4.70 9.03
C SER A 354 1.29 4.07 10.06
N GLN A 355 0.91 4.83 11.09
CA GLN A 355 0.04 4.42 12.19
C GLN A 355 -1.15 5.34 12.39
N GLN A 356 -1.22 6.46 11.67
CA GLN A 356 -2.23 7.49 11.82
C GLN A 356 -2.67 7.96 10.44
N GLN A 357 -3.90 8.45 10.35
CA GLN A 357 -4.38 9.07 9.12
C GLN A 357 -3.52 10.28 8.78
N GLY A 358 -3.27 10.45 7.49
CA GLY A 358 -2.53 11.56 6.94
C GLY A 358 -3.29 12.89 7.04
N GLU A 359 -2.61 13.93 6.58
CA GLU A 359 -3.14 15.29 6.49
C GLU A 359 -3.58 15.56 5.05
N VAL A 360 -4.75 16.17 4.90
CA VAL A 360 -5.23 16.74 3.62
C VAL A 360 -5.45 18.23 3.83
N ILE A 361 -4.82 19.06 3.00
CA ILE A 361 -5.02 20.51 2.96
C ILE A 361 -5.75 20.83 1.66
N VAL A 362 -7.03 21.19 1.73
CA VAL A 362 -7.81 21.59 0.56
C VAL A 362 -7.44 23.02 0.15
N LEU A 363 -7.19 23.21 -1.13
CA LEU A 363 -6.81 24.49 -1.72
C LEU A 363 -8.06 25.23 -2.24
N PRO A 364 -8.19 26.54 -1.99
CA PRO A 364 -9.29 27.33 -2.51
C PRO A 364 -9.18 27.45 -4.05
N LYS A 365 -10.30 27.25 -4.74
CA LYS A 365 -10.40 27.57 -6.18
C LYS A 365 -10.21 29.08 -6.38
N LEU A 366 -9.46 29.47 -7.40
CA LEU A 366 -9.49 30.86 -7.88
C LEU A 366 -10.89 31.15 -8.44
N GLN A 367 -11.46 32.29 -8.02
CA GLN A 367 -12.75 32.78 -8.50
C GLN A 367 -12.65 33.34 -9.90
#